data_AF-A0A9W8PDR5-F1
#
_entry.id   AF-A0A9W8PDR5-F1
#
_cell.length_a   1.000
_cell.length_b   1.000
_cell.length_c   1.000
_cell.angle_alpha   90.00
_cell.angle_beta   90.00
_cell.angle_gamma   90.00
#
_symmetry.space_group_name_H-M   'P 1'
#
loop_
_entity.id
_entity.type
_entity.pdbx_description
1 polymer ?
#
loop_
_entity_poly.entity_id
_entity_poly.type
_entity_poly.pdbx_seq_one_letter_code
_entity_poly.pdbx_strand_id
1 'polypeptide(L)'
;MSEKNEVTQTENGVQPKNRTCARHCKRFWWVYLIILCVITVIVVPVIILVAVPKIAQSKINEAELEIQSVQILETEPNAYLMKIDSSITTDGKIHASVDPFEADMYLEDWPAHVPFATVNMPETNSNKHQVVNVTQNVKIADMEEFTRFNVWFHNNETLRVTVNGKTKVKPSGLPRKYDVTFKKTIELKGLNHFAGTKVTDGHIGLSSDKSIPNFNGTTVIPNASVFTLDNGNVTFTNFVGDTEVGTLTIPNLVLKPGDNVVNITAKMDQKFILDTVGQEPYCKTGIIPFKLLGKSVVNHGENLTYFAAALGSSNQTVEIDIGAILKKDIGYEVKCKSD
;
A
#
# COMPACT_ATOMS: atom_id res chain seq x y z
N MET A 1 -32.36 -93.03 -66.73
CA MET A 1 -32.84 -92.23 -67.88
C MET A 1 -33.39 -90.94 -67.32
N SER A 2 -32.96 -89.82 -67.90
CA SER A 2 -33.39 -88.42 -67.71
C SER A 2 -33.33 -87.83 -66.29
N GLU A 3 -33.00 -86.57 -66.02
CA GLU A 3 -32.77 -85.29 -66.73
C GLU A 3 -33.50 -84.23 -65.86
N LYS A 4 -33.02 -82.98 -65.94
CA LYS A 4 -33.56 -81.72 -65.38
C LYS A 4 -33.00 -81.31 -64.02
N ASN A 5 -32.02 -80.40 -63.94
CA ASN A 5 -31.99 -78.95 -64.28
C ASN A 5 -33.06 -78.12 -63.56
N GLU A 6 -32.63 -77.18 -62.70
CA GLU A 6 -32.67 -75.71 -62.90
C GLU A 6 -32.47 -74.96 -61.56
N VAL A 7 -31.43 -74.10 -61.46
CA VAL A 7 -31.44 -72.60 -61.46
C VAL A 7 -31.76 -71.99 -60.06
N THR A 8 -30.74 -71.53 -59.31
CA THR A 8 -30.21 -70.14 -59.17
C THR A 8 -31.10 -69.18 -58.37
N GLN A 9 -30.58 -68.64 -57.25
CA GLN A 9 -30.37 -67.19 -57.03
C GLN A 9 -29.73 -66.89 -55.67
N THR A 10 -28.65 -66.11 -55.75
CA THR A 10 -27.96 -65.36 -54.68
C THR A 10 -28.76 -64.14 -54.27
N GLU A 11 -28.85 -63.85 -52.97
CA GLU A 11 -29.01 -62.48 -52.47
C GLU A 11 -28.06 -62.21 -51.30
N ASN A 12 -27.27 -61.14 -51.47
CA ASN A 12 -26.28 -60.62 -50.53
C ASN A 12 -26.97 -59.78 -49.45
N GLY A 13 -26.56 -59.94 -48.18
CA GLY A 13 -27.03 -59.10 -47.07
C GLY A 13 -26.07 -59.07 -45.89
N VAL A 14 -25.03 -58.23 -45.99
CA VAL A 14 -24.19 -57.61 -44.94
C VAL A 14 -23.74 -58.51 -43.77
N GLN A 15 -22.45 -58.90 -43.77
CA GLN A 15 -21.78 -59.36 -42.56
C GLN A 15 -21.84 -58.28 -41.45
N PRO A 16 -22.30 -58.58 -40.23
CA PRO A 16 -22.10 -57.68 -39.10
C PRO A 16 -20.65 -57.85 -38.63
N LYS A 17 -19.75 -57.05 -39.20
CA LYS A 17 -18.46 -56.76 -38.58
C LYS A 17 -18.76 -56.04 -37.27
N ASN A 18 -18.35 -56.63 -36.14
CA ASN A 18 -18.32 -56.09 -34.75
C ASN A 18 -19.09 -56.90 -33.69
N ARG A 19 -18.82 -58.21 -33.53
CA ARG A 19 -19.31 -59.01 -32.38
C ARG A 19 -18.22 -59.66 -31.52
N THR A 20 -16.96 -59.28 -31.68
CA THR A 20 -15.84 -59.84 -30.88
C THR A 20 -15.52 -59.01 -29.63
N CYS A 21 -15.65 -57.67 -29.65
CA CYS A 21 -15.37 -56.83 -28.47
C CYS A 21 -16.38 -57.03 -27.32
N ALA A 22 -17.67 -57.24 -27.61
CA ALA A 22 -18.72 -57.37 -26.60
C ALA A 22 -18.60 -58.65 -25.74
N ARG A 23 -18.04 -59.74 -26.30
CA ARG A 23 -17.84 -61.01 -25.59
C ARG A 23 -16.57 -60.99 -24.72
N HIS A 24 -15.56 -60.20 -25.13
CA HIS A 24 -14.30 -60.02 -24.41
C HIS A 24 -14.48 -59.17 -23.13
N CYS A 25 -15.25 -58.07 -23.21
CA CYS A 25 -15.58 -57.23 -22.05
C CYS A 25 -16.43 -57.95 -20.99
N LYS A 26 -17.26 -58.94 -21.38
CA LYS A 26 -18.04 -59.76 -20.42
C LYS A 26 -17.22 -60.85 -19.72
N ARG A 27 -16.15 -61.35 -20.35
CA ARG A 27 -15.33 -62.45 -19.81
C ARG A 27 -14.17 -61.97 -18.92
N PHE A 28 -13.61 -60.79 -19.22
CA PHE A 28 -12.48 -60.21 -18.49
C PHE A 28 -12.83 -58.93 -17.72
N TRP A 29 -14.12 -58.70 -17.43
CA TRP A 29 -14.60 -57.51 -16.71
C TRP A 29 -13.85 -57.26 -15.38
N TRP A 30 -13.51 -58.33 -14.65
CA TRP A 30 -12.75 -58.27 -13.41
C TRP A 30 -11.30 -57.78 -13.60
N VAL A 31 -10.65 -58.06 -14.74
CA VAL A 31 -9.30 -57.55 -15.05
C VAL A 31 -9.35 -56.04 -15.31
N TYR A 32 -10.33 -55.58 -16.08
CA TYR A 32 -10.53 -54.15 -16.30
C TYR A 32 -10.89 -53.41 -15.01
N LEU A 33 -11.66 -54.04 -14.12
CA LEU A 33 -11.97 -53.51 -12.79
C LEU A 33 -10.71 -53.40 -11.93
N ILE A 34 -9.85 -54.44 -11.90
CA ILE A 34 -8.58 -54.40 -11.18
C ILE A 34 -7.65 -53.32 -11.74
N ILE A 35 -7.49 -53.23 -13.05
CA ILE A 35 -6.68 -52.18 -13.70
C ILE A 35 -7.23 -50.80 -13.35
N LEU A 36 -8.55 -50.60 -13.40
CA LEU A 36 -9.19 -49.35 -13.01
C LEU A 36 -8.94 -49.02 -11.53
N CYS A 37 -9.02 -50.01 -10.64
CA CYS A 37 -8.68 -49.82 -9.22
C CYS A 37 -7.20 -49.43 -9.04
N VAL A 38 -6.27 -50.10 -9.71
CA VAL A 38 -4.83 -49.78 -9.65
C VAL A 38 -4.56 -48.37 -10.17
N ILE A 39 -5.14 -48.01 -11.32
CA ILE A 39 -5.04 -46.65 -11.87
C ILE A 39 -5.60 -45.65 -10.86
N THR A 40 -6.76 -45.92 -10.26
CA THR A 40 -7.37 -45.02 -9.27
C THR A 40 -6.47 -44.85 -8.04
N VAL A 41 -5.92 -45.94 -7.51
CA VAL A 41 -5.02 -45.93 -6.35
C VAL A 41 -3.69 -45.22 -6.64
N ILE A 42 -3.26 -45.13 -7.89
CA ILE A 42 -2.06 -44.36 -8.27
C ILE A 42 -2.43 -42.90 -8.56
N VAL A 43 -3.44 -42.67 -9.38
CA VAL A 43 -3.84 -41.35 -9.88
C VAL A 43 -4.38 -40.46 -8.75
N VAL A 44 -5.24 -41.00 -7.86
CA VAL A 44 -5.84 -40.21 -6.78
C VAL A 44 -4.78 -39.64 -5.83
N PRO A 45 -3.82 -40.44 -5.29
CA PRO A 45 -2.72 -39.88 -4.50
C PRO A 45 -1.85 -38.90 -5.27
N VAL A 46 -1.57 -39.14 -6.55
CA VAL A 46 -0.78 -38.20 -7.37
C VAL A 46 -1.50 -36.85 -7.49
N ILE A 47 -2.81 -36.85 -7.73
CA ILE A 47 -3.60 -35.60 -7.78
C ILE A 47 -3.55 -34.89 -6.42
N ILE A 48 -3.87 -35.60 -5.34
CA ILE A 48 -3.94 -35.02 -3.99
C ILE A 48 -2.58 -34.50 -3.53
N LEU A 49 -1.49 -35.22 -3.80
CA LEU A 49 -0.17 -34.88 -3.28
C LEU A 49 0.62 -33.90 -4.16
N VAL A 50 0.37 -33.86 -5.47
CA VAL A 50 1.17 -33.07 -6.42
C VAL A 50 0.35 -32.00 -7.12
N ALA A 51 -0.87 -32.32 -7.59
CA ALA A 51 -1.68 -31.36 -8.34
C ALA A 51 -2.33 -30.33 -7.42
N VAL A 52 -2.92 -30.76 -6.29
CA VAL A 52 -3.63 -29.85 -5.37
C VAL A 52 -2.72 -28.76 -4.78
N PRO A 53 -1.49 -29.03 -4.26
CA PRO A 53 -0.61 -27.97 -3.78
C PRO A 53 -0.28 -26.93 -4.85
N LYS A 54 -0.06 -27.37 -6.09
CA LYS A 54 0.23 -26.47 -7.22
C LYS A 54 -0.97 -25.59 -7.57
N ILE A 55 -2.17 -26.17 -7.58
CA ILE A 55 -3.42 -25.41 -7.82
C ILE A 55 -3.65 -24.42 -6.68
N ALA A 56 -3.47 -24.83 -5.42
CA ALA A 56 -3.60 -23.96 -4.26
C ALA A 56 -2.64 -22.76 -4.35
N GLN A 57 -1.38 -23.01 -4.67
CA GLN A 57 -0.39 -21.94 -4.88
C GLN A 57 -0.77 -21.01 -6.06
N SER A 58 -1.23 -21.57 -7.18
CA SER A 58 -1.70 -20.78 -8.34
C SER A 58 -2.86 -19.87 -7.94
N LYS A 59 -3.83 -20.37 -7.18
CA LYS A 59 -4.99 -19.59 -6.74
C LYS A 59 -4.60 -18.47 -5.78
N ILE A 60 -3.67 -18.72 -4.86
CA ILE A 60 -3.12 -17.66 -4.01
C ILE A 60 -2.38 -16.61 -4.85
N ASN A 61 -1.63 -17.02 -5.87
CA ASN A 61 -0.93 -16.09 -6.77
C ASN A 61 -1.88 -15.27 -7.65
N GLU A 62 -3.00 -15.85 -8.09
CA GLU A 62 -4.04 -15.21 -8.89
C GLU A 62 -4.92 -14.26 -8.07
N ALA A 63 -5.03 -14.44 -6.75
CA ALA A 63 -5.85 -13.57 -5.91
C ALA A 63 -5.35 -12.11 -5.93
N GLU A 64 -6.26 -11.16 -6.04
CA GLU A 64 -5.91 -9.73 -5.99
C GLU A 64 -6.09 -9.22 -4.56
N LEU A 65 -5.09 -8.51 -4.04
CA LEU A 65 -5.14 -7.83 -2.75
C LEU A 65 -5.19 -6.32 -2.99
N GLU A 66 -6.25 -5.68 -2.53
CA GLU A 66 -6.45 -4.24 -2.61
C GLU A 66 -6.47 -3.63 -1.21
N ILE A 67 -5.73 -2.55 -1.01
CA ILE A 67 -5.70 -1.80 0.25
C ILE A 67 -6.60 -0.58 0.10
N GLN A 68 -7.69 -0.51 0.87
CA GLN A 68 -8.59 0.64 0.84
C GLN A 68 -8.17 1.71 1.84
N SER A 69 -7.70 1.32 3.03
CA SER A 69 -7.28 2.26 4.06
C SER A 69 -6.17 1.68 4.94
N VAL A 70 -5.25 2.52 5.38
CA VAL A 70 -4.28 2.20 6.44
C VAL A 70 -4.31 3.33 7.46
N GLN A 71 -4.37 3.02 8.74
CA GLN A 71 -4.32 4.01 9.81
C GLN A 71 -3.19 3.65 10.77
N ILE A 72 -2.26 4.57 10.93
CA ILE A 72 -1.12 4.50 11.85
C ILE A 72 -1.42 5.51 12.97
N LEU A 73 -1.86 4.98 14.11
CA LEU A 73 -2.37 5.73 15.25
C LEU A 73 -1.54 5.40 16.49
N GLU A 74 -1.67 6.20 17.56
CA GLU A 74 -1.03 5.92 18.85
C GLU A 74 0.47 5.63 18.66
N THR A 75 1.14 6.53 17.94
CA THR A 75 2.53 6.33 17.52
C THR A 75 3.49 6.52 18.67
N GLU A 76 4.39 5.55 18.85
CA GLU A 76 5.45 5.51 19.86
C GLU A 76 6.82 5.31 19.17
N PRO A 77 7.94 5.54 19.86
CA PRO A 77 9.27 5.37 19.26
C PRO A 77 9.56 3.98 18.71
N ASN A 78 8.93 2.91 19.24
CA ASN A 78 9.20 1.52 18.85
C ASN A 78 7.92 0.71 18.55
N ALA A 79 6.75 1.35 18.55
CA ALA A 79 5.48 0.69 18.31
C ALA A 79 4.43 1.67 17.76
N TYR A 80 3.35 1.14 17.20
CA TYR A 80 2.19 1.90 16.77
C TYR A 80 0.95 1.02 16.67
N LEU A 81 -0.23 1.62 16.81
CA LEU A 81 -1.48 0.96 16.48
C LEU A 81 -1.73 1.04 14.97
N MET A 82 -1.85 -0.12 14.34
CA MET A 82 -2.12 -0.22 12.92
C MET A 82 -3.54 -0.74 12.68
N LYS A 83 -4.28 -0.05 11.81
CA LYS A 83 -5.55 -0.53 11.25
C LYS A 83 -5.43 -0.61 9.74
N ILE A 84 -5.77 -1.76 9.15
CA ILE A 84 -5.77 -1.95 7.70
C ILE A 84 -7.16 -2.42 7.29
N ASP A 85 -7.77 -1.69 6.36
CA ASP A 85 -8.95 -2.14 5.62
C ASP A 85 -8.47 -2.57 4.23
N SER A 86 -8.63 -3.86 3.95
CA SER A 86 -8.22 -4.47 2.69
C SER A 86 -9.32 -5.37 2.12
N SER A 87 -9.24 -5.68 0.84
CA SER A 87 -10.07 -6.69 0.22
C SER A 87 -9.25 -7.69 -0.58
N ILE A 88 -9.70 -8.94 -0.57
CA ILE A 88 -9.13 -10.03 -1.37
C ILE A 88 -10.18 -10.45 -2.39
N THR A 89 -9.82 -10.39 -3.67
CA THR A 89 -10.67 -10.83 -4.78
C THR A 89 -10.09 -12.09 -5.41
N THR A 90 -10.95 -13.09 -5.64
CA THR A 90 -10.58 -14.38 -6.25
C THR A 90 -11.56 -14.75 -7.37
N ASP A 91 -11.24 -15.77 -8.17
CA ASP A 91 -12.16 -16.27 -9.20
C ASP A 91 -13.41 -16.98 -8.62
N GLY A 92 -13.42 -17.26 -7.31
CA GLY A 92 -14.50 -17.91 -6.59
C GLY A 92 -14.79 -19.36 -7.00
N LYS A 93 -13.94 -19.99 -7.83
CA LYS A 93 -14.21 -21.33 -8.39
C LYS A 93 -13.82 -22.46 -7.45
N ILE A 94 -12.86 -22.22 -6.58
CA ILE A 94 -12.34 -23.21 -5.63
C ILE A 94 -12.61 -22.69 -4.23
N HIS A 95 -13.51 -23.33 -3.50
CA HIS A 95 -13.75 -23.03 -2.09
C HIS A 95 -12.62 -23.60 -1.24
N ALA A 96 -12.01 -22.76 -0.41
CA ALA A 96 -10.92 -23.09 0.48
C ALA A 96 -10.89 -22.09 1.64
N SER A 97 -10.39 -22.52 2.80
CA SER A 97 -9.97 -21.62 3.87
C SER A 97 -8.45 -21.46 3.84
N VAL A 98 -7.97 -20.28 4.22
CA VAL A 98 -6.56 -19.95 4.36
C VAL A 98 -6.32 -19.66 5.83
N ASP A 99 -5.42 -20.42 6.45
CA ASP A 99 -5.07 -20.27 7.86
C ASP A 99 -4.51 -18.87 8.15
N PRO A 100 -4.70 -18.33 9.37
CA PRO A 100 -4.02 -17.11 9.79
C PRO A 100 -2.49 -17.31 9.77
N PHE A 101 -1.75 -16.23 9.50
CA PHE A 101 -0.30 -16.28 9.37
C PHE A 101 0.34 -14.91 9.63
N GLU A 102 1.63 -14.92 9.99
CA GLU A 102 2.46 -13.71 10.01
C GLU A 102 2.97 -13.40 8.60
N ALA A 103 2.87 -12.15 8.20
CA ALA A 103 3.34 -11.66 6.91
C ALA A 103 4.32 -10.51 7.10
N ASP A 104 5.49 -10.64 6.49
CA ASP A 104 6.52 -9.61 6.46
C ASP A 104 6.24 -8.62 5.33
N MET A 105 6.40 -7.33 5.61
CA MET A 105 6.25 -6.25 4.66
C MET A 105 7.61 -5.62 4.38
N TYR A 106 7.99 -5.54 3.11
CA TYR A 106 9.25 -4.93 2.68
C TYR A 106 9.06 -4.07 1.42
N LEU A 107 9.98 -3.13 1.19
CA LEU A 107 10.02 -2.33 -0.03
C LEU A 107 10.49 -3.19 -1.21
N GLU A 108 9.68 -3.37 -2.25
CA GLU A 108 10.01 -4.26 -3.37
C GLU A 108 11.20 -3.74 -4.18
N ASP A 109 11.29 -2.42 -4.36
CA ASP A 109 12.36 -1.77 -5.12
C ASP A 109 13.67 -1.62 -4.30
N TRP A 110 13.67 -2.02 -3.02
CA TRP A 110 14.88 -2.03 -2.20
C TRP A 110 15.57 -3.41 -2.26
N PRO A 111 16.78 -3.53 -2.84
CA PRO A 111 17.36 -4.84 -3.16
C PRO A 111 17.53 -5.82 -2.00
N ALA A 112 17.68 -5.31 -0.77
CA ALA A 112 17.90 -6.16 0.40
C ALA A 112 16.62 -6.92 0.84
N HIS A 113 15.42 -6.44 0.44
CA HIS A 113 14.12 -7.00 0.84
C HIS A 113 13.99 -7.29 2.34
N VAL A 114 14.63 -6.46 3.16
CA VAL A 114 14.54 -6.57 4.63
C VAL A 114 13.19 -6.02 5.08
N PRO A 115 12.45 -6.74 5.94
CA PRO A 115 11.14 -6.28 6.40
C PRO A 115 11.22 -5.00 7.24
N PHE A 116 10.34 -4.05 6.96
CA PHE A 116 10.14 -2.85 7.79
C PHE A 116 9.03 -3.05 8.84
N ALA A 117 8.15 -4.03 8.64
CA ALA A 117 7.08 -4.38 9.56
C ALA A 117 6.59 -5.82 9.32
N THR A 118 6.03 -6.43 10.36
CA THR A 118 5.36 -7.74 10.29
C THR A 118 3.92 -7.59 10.77
N VAL A 119 2.98 -8.21 10.06
CA VAL A 119 1.54 -8.09 10.30
C VAL A 119 0.92 -9.48 10.47
N ASN A 120 0.04 -9.62 11.46
CA ASN A 120 -0.76 -10.81 11.61
C ASN A 120 -1.97 -10.77 10.67
N MET A 121 -1.98 -11.66 9.67
CA MET A 121 -3.11 -11.84 8.75
C MET A 121 -4.11 -12.81 9.37
N PRO A 122 -5.42 -12.47 9.44
CA PRO A 122 -6.45 -13.33 10.01
C PRO A 122 -6.76 -14.52 9.07
N GLU A 123 -7.57 -15.46 9.58
CA GLU A 123 -8.12 -16.52 8.73
C GLU A 123 -8.96 -15.90 7.61
N THR A 124 -8.76 -16.38 6.38
CA THR A 124 -9.49 -15.92 5.20
C THR A 124 -10.07 -17.10 4.43
N ASN A 125 -10.90 -16.82 3.43
CA ASN A 125 -11.50 -17.83 2.58
C ASN A 125 -11.40 -17.40 1.10
N SER A 126 -11.71 -18.31 0.20
CA SER A 126 -11.65 -18.04 -1.25
C SER A 126 -12.99 -17.61 -1.83
N ASN A 127 -13.78 -16.84 -1.08
CA ASN A 127 -14.93 -16.17 -1.65
C ASN A 127 -14.48 -15.20 -2.76
N LYS A 128 -15.38 -14.94 -3.71
CA LYS A 128 -15.08 -14.08 -4.87
C LYS A 128 -14.59 -12.70 -4.44
N HIS A 129 -15.18 -12.16 -3.37
CA HIS A 129 -14.77 -10.92 -2.74
C HIS A 129 -14.84 -11.10 -1.22
N GLN A 130 -13.77 -10.77 -0.53
CA GLN A 130 -13.68 -10.83 0.92
C GLN A 130 -13.07 -9.54 1.46
N VAL A 131 -13.75 -8.91 2.41
CA VAL A 131 -13.19 -7.80 3.20
C VAL A 131 -12.36 -8.38 4.33
N VAL A 132 -11.16 -7.84 4.52
CA VAL A 132 -10.19 -8.24 5.53
C VAL A 132 -9.75 -6.99 6.29
N ASN A 133 -10.28 -6.85 7.51
CA ASN A 133 -9.98 -5.74 8.39
C ASN A 133 -9.10 -6.23 9.52
N VAL A 134 -7.97 -5.57 9.71
CA VAL A 134 -6.96 -5.94 10.69
C VAL A 134 -6.72 -4.75 11.61
N THR A 135 -6.74 -4.99 12.92
CA THR A 135 -6.34 -4.00 13.94
C THR A 135 -5.37 -4.67 14.88
N GLN A 136 -4.16 -4.12 14.99
CA GLN A 136 -3.11 -4.69 15.84
C GLN A 136 -2.07 -3.66 16.25
N ASN A 137 -1.45 -3.87 17.39
CA ASN A 137 -0.23 -3.16 17.77
C ASN A 137 0.97 -3.79 17.07
N VAL A 138 1.70 -2.99 16.30
CA VAL A 138 2.90 -3.41 15.59
C VAL A 138 4.11 -2.91 16.34
N LYS A 139 5.08 -3.80 16.57
CA LYS A 139 6.40 -3.42 17.08
C LYS A 139 7.35 -3.20 15.91
N ILE A 140 8.12 -2.13 15.97
CA ILE A 140 9.15 -1.82 14.98
C ILE A 140 10.37 -2.70 15.28
N ALA A 141 10.51 -3.79 14.53
CA ALA A 141 11.62 -4.74 14.71
C ALA A 141 12.95 -4.20 14.16
N ASP A 142 12.89 -3.52 13.01
CA ASP A 142 14.03 -2.90 12.35
C ASP A 142 13.75 -1.40 12.13
N MET A 143 14.36 -0.56 12.96
CA MET A 143 14.15 0.89 12.91
C MET A 143 14.77 1.53 11.67
N GLU A 144 15.85 0.95 11.13
CA GLU A 144 16.49 1.48 9.93
C GLU A 144 15.59 1.28 8.71
N GLU A 145 15.06 0.07 8.53
CA GLU A 145 14.17 -0.25 7.41
C GLU A 145 12.80 0.42 7.56
N PHE A 146 12.29 0.56 8.79
CA PHE A 146 11.10 1.37 9.03
C PHE A 146 11.32 2.85 8.71
N THR A 147 12.47 3.41 9.07
CA THR A 147 12.82 4.79 8.68
C THR A 147 12.97 4.92 7.17
N ARG A 148 13.58 3.94 6.50
CA ARG A 148 13.71 3.90 5.04
C ARG A 148 12.35 3.89 4.35
N PHE A 149 11.41 3.06 4.84
CA PHE A 149 10.03 3.05 4.37
C PHE A 149 9.38 4.43 4.49
N ASN A 150 9.50 5.08 5.66
CA ASN A 150 8.91 6.40 5.87
C ASN A 150 9.51 7.47 4.93
N VAL A 151 10.83 7.45 4.69
CA VAL A 151 11.51 8.34 3.73
C VAL A 151 11.00 8.12 2.30
N TRP A 152 10.89 6.87 1.86
CA TRP A 152 10.35 6.54 0.55
C TRP A 152 8.88 6.92 0.39
N PHE A 153 8.09 6.65 1.43
CA PHE A 153 6.67 6.98 1.48
C PHE A 153 6.45 8.49 1.41
N HIS A 154 7.30 9.29 2.05
CA HIS A 154 7.23 10.75 2.00
C HIS A 154 7.59 11.31 0.63
N ASN A 155 8.70 10.84 0.03
CA ASN A 155 9.27 11.46 -1.17
C ASN A 155 8.59 11.03 -2.48
N ASN A 156 8.12 9.80 -2.58
CA ASN A 156 7.64 9.29 -3.87
C ASN A 156 6.14 9.49 -4.08
N GLU A 157 5.72 9.63 -5.34
CA GLU A 157 4.32 9.60 -5.75
C GLU A 157 3.70 8.22 -5.54
N THR A 158 4.45 7.18 -5.88
CA THR A 158 4.08 5.78 -5.67
C THR A 158 5.26 4.98 -5.16
N LEU A 159 4.98 3.88 -4.47
CA LEU A 159 5.97 2.93 -3.97
C LEU A 159 5.38 1.53 -3.99
N ARG A 160 6.22 0.51 -4.23
CA ARG A 160 5.80 -0.89 -4.24
C ARG A 160 6.18 -1.56 -2.93
N VAL A 161 5.19 -2.10 -2.24
CA VAL A 161 5.36 -2.85 -1.00
C VAL A 161 4.98 -4.29 -1.25
N THR A 162 5.82 -5.22 -0.81
CA THR A 162 5.51 -6.64 -0.87
C THR A 162 5.17 -7.18 0.51
N VAL A 163 4.03 -7.87 0.58
CA VAL A 163 3.56 -8.65 1.73
C VAL A 163 3.88 -10.11 1.46
N ASN A 164 4.71 -10.72 2.31
CA ASN A 164 5.21 -12.09 2.12
C ASN A 164 5.06 -12.92 3.40
N GLY A 165 4.42 -14.08 3.31
CA GLY A 165 4.24 -14.98 4.46
C GLY A 165 3.95 -16.41 4.04
N LYS A 166 4.19 -17.35 4.95
CA LYS A 166 3.85 -18.78 4.76
C LYS A 166 2.55 -19.08 5.46
N THR A 167 1.62 -19.72 4.76
CA THR A 167 0.33 -20.14 5.32
C THR A 167 -0.06 -21.52 4.81
N LYS A 168 -1.18 -22.05 5.29
CA LYS A 168 -1.77 -23.29 4.83
C LYS A 168 -3.17 -23.05 4.27
N VAL A 169 -3.45 -23.65 3.13
CA VAL A 169 -4.77 -23.61 2.49
C VAL A 169 -5.45 -24.96 2.64
N LYS A 170 -6.73 -24.95 3.01
CA LYS A 170 -7.58 -26.14 3.08
C LYS A 170 -8.69 -26.06 2.03
N PRO A 171 -8.55 -26.72 0.88
CA PRO A 171 -9.64 -26.85 -0.09
C PRO A 171 -10.83 -27.59 0.51
N SER A 172 -12.04 -27.10 0.22
CA SER A 172 -13.28 -27.75 0.63
C SER A 172 -13.38 -29.16 0.06
N GLY A 173 -13.83 -30.10 0.88
CA GLY A 173 -13.94 -31.52 0.51
C GLY A 173 -12.65 -32.32 0.61
N LEU A 174 -11.50 -31.70 0.93
CA LEU A 174 -10.26 -32.40 1.25
C LEU A 174 -9.95 -32.32 2.76
N PRO A 175 -9.51 -33.43 3.39
CA PRO A 175 -9.20 -33.44 4.81
C PRO A 175 -7.87 -32.73 5.14
N ARG A 176 -7.01 -32.54 4.13
CA ARG A 176 -5.63 -32.08 4.29
C ARG A 176 -5.49 -30.58 3.98
N LYS A 177 -4.61 -29.92 4.73
CA LYS A 177 -4.11 -28.57 4.42
C LYS A 177 -2.81 -28.64 3.62
N TYR A 178 -2.59 -27.66 2.77
CA TYR A 178 -1.44 -27.56 1.88
C TYR A 178 -0.67 -26.28 2.17
N ASP A 179 0.64 -26.40 2.32
CA ASP A 179 1.52 -25.25 2.52
C ASP A 179 1.57 -24.41 1.24
N VAL A 180 1.42 -23.10 1.39
CA VAL A 180 1.49 -22.12 0.30
C VAL A 180 2.28 -20.89 0.78
N THR A 181 2.84 -20.16 -0.17
CA THR A 181 3.44 -18.84 0.10
C THR A 181 2.47 -17.77 -0.37
N PHE A 182 2.05 -16.91 0.54
CA PHE A 182 1.35 -15.68 0.22
C PHE A 182 2.38 -14.61 -0.09
N LYS A 183 2.49 -14.21 -1.37
CA LYS A 183 3.37 -13.11 -1.79
C LYS A 183 2.58 -12.17 -2.69
N LYS A 184 2.40 -10.93 -2.25
CA LYS A 184 1.68 -9.88 -2.99
C LYS A 184 2.48 -8.60 -2.99
N THR A 185 2.79 -8.10 -4.18
CA THR A 185 3.37 -6.78 -4.38
C THR A 185 2.25 -5.82 -4.75
N ILE A 186 2.11 -4.76 -3.98
CA ILE A 186 1.06 -3.74 -4.13
C ILE A 186 1.74 -2.41 -4.42
N GLU A 187 1.25 -1.70 -5.42
CA GLU A 187 1.61 -0.31 -5.63
C GLU A 187 0.73 0.58 -4.76
N LEU A 188 1.36 1.38 -3.90
CA LEU A 188 0.71 2.33 -3.01
C LEU A 188 1.03 3.75 -3.48
N LYS A 189 0.13 4.69 -3.23
CA LYS A 189 0.44 6.12 -3.34
C LYS A 189 1.20 6.58 -2.11
N GLY A 190 2.30 7.30 -2.32
CA GLY A 190 3.03 8.00 -1.26
C GLY A 190 2.45 9.39 -0.99
N LEU A 191 3.20 10.20 -0.25
CA LEU A 191 2.82 11.57 0.11
C LEU A 191 3.26 12.61 -0.93
N ASN A 192 4.14 12.24 -1.85
CA ASN A 192 4.66 13.12 -2.90
C ASN A 192 5.13 14.49 -2.36
N HIS A 193 5.93 14.51 -1.29
CA HIS A 193 6.39 15.74 -0.62
C HIS A 193 5.25 16.70 -0.20
N PHE A 194 4.02 16.19 -0.04
CA PHE A 194 2.81 17.00 0.14
C PHE A 194 2.62 18.06 -0.95
N ALA A 195 2.93 17.69 -2.20
CA ALA A 195 2.75 18.54 -3.37
C ALA A 195 1.33 19.11 -3.42
N GLY A 196 1.24 20.43 -3.61
CA GLY A 196 -0.02 21.17 -3.56
C GLY A 196 -0.33 21.82 -2.21
N THR A 197 0.58 21.73 -1.23
CA THR A 197 0.45 22.47 0.04
C THR A 197 0.37 23.99 -0.19
N LYS A 198 -0.58 24.64 0.47
CA LYS A 198 -0.84 26.08 0.32
C LYS A 198 -1.21 26.72 1.65
N VAL A 199 -0.66 27.91 1.89
CA VAL A 199 -1.07 28.78 3.00
C VAL A 199 -2.19 29.69 2.50
N THR A 200 -3.33 29.72 3.21
CA THR A 200 -4.53 30.46 2.76
C THR A 200 -4.86 31.68 3.61
N ASP A 201 -4.61 31.63 4.92
CA ASP A 201 -4.95 32.72 5.86
C ASP A 201 -3.76 33.06 6.74
N GLY A 202 -2.70 33.58 6.13
CA GLY A 202 -1.51 34.02 6.85
C GLY A 202 -1.72 35.37 7.54
N HIS A 203 -1.17 35.50 8.74
CA HIS A 203 -1.12 36.74 9.50
C HIS A 203 0.24 36.94 10.15
N ILE A 204 0.71 38.19 10.16
CA ILE A 204 1.97 38.60 10.80
C ILE A 204 1.65 39.39 12.07
N GLY A 205 2.20 38.92 13.19
CA GLY A 205 2.19 39.63 14.46
C GLY A 205 3.47 40.44 14.64
N LEU A 206 3.36 41.74 14.94
CA LEU A 206 4.49 42.55 15.36
C LEU A 206 4.60 42.49 16.88
N SER A 207 5.48 41.63 17.38
CA SER A 207 5.82 41.55 18.80
C SER A 207 7.30 41.89 18.99
N SER A 208 7.62 42.70 20.00
CA SER A 208 9.01 42.94 20.43
C SER A 208 9.60 41.72 21.16
N ASP A 209 8.75 40.83 21.65
CA ASP A 209 9.18 39.58 22.28
C ASP A 209 9.40 38.49 21.22
N LYS A 210 10.68 38.18 20.97
CA LYS A 210 11.12 37.11 20.05
C LYS A 210 10.72 35.71 20.53
N SER A 211 10.25 35.55 21.77
CA SER A 211 9.77 34.29 22.32
C SER A 211 8.37 33.91 21.81
N ILE A 212 7.62 34.88 21.26
CA ILE A 212 6.24 34.68 20.77
C ILE A 212 6.26 34.40 19.25
N PRO A 213 5.50 33.42 18.75
CA PRO A 213 5.30 33.25 17.31
C PRO A 213 4.81 34.54 16.67
N ASN A 214 5.50 34.99 15.63
CA ASN A 214 5.22 36.24 14.93
C ASN A 214 4.54 36.03 13.58
N PHE A 215 4.17 34.79 13.29
CA PHE A 215 3.32 34.41 12.18
C PHE A 215 2.36 33.31 12.62
N ASN A 216 1.12 33.42 12.17
CA ASN A 216 0.15 32.34 12.26
C ASN A 216 -0.61 32.23 10.95
N GLY A 217 -1.28 31.10 10.74
CA GLY A 217 -2.24 31.00 9.68
C GLY A 217 -2.82 29.62 9.50
N THR A 218 -3.54 29.46 8.40
CA THR A 218 -4.11 28.18 7.99
C THR A 218 -3.38 27.67 6.75
N THR A 219 -3.06 26.37 6.73
CA THR A 219 -2.51 25.68 5.57
C THR A 219 -3.38 24.49 5.18
N VAL A 220 -3.39 24.17 3.90
CA VAL A 220 -3.96 22.92 3.37
C VAL A 220 -2.81 22.00 3.03
N ILE A 221 -2.76 20.82 3.65
CA ILE A 221 -1.75 19.78 3.39
C ILE A 221 -2.43 18.60 2.68
N PRO A 222 -2.14 18.40 1.38
CA PRO A 222 -2.65 17.25 0.64
C PRO A 222 -1.98 15.96 1.10
N ASN A 223 -2.77 14.90 1.24
CA ASN A 223 -2.31 13.54 1.42
C ASN A 223 -2.90 12.68 0.31
N ALA A 224 -2.09 12.41 -0.72
CA ALA A 224 -2.51 11.61 -1.87
C ALA A 224 -2.64 10.11 -1.58
N SER A 225 -2.19 9.66 -0.41
CA SER A 225 -2.18 8.26 0.00
C SER A 225 -3.50 7.83 0.63
N VAL A 226 -3.64 6.51 0.85
CA VAL A 226 -4.72 5.91 1.65
C VAL A 226 -4.38 5.84 3.15
N PHE A 227 -3.27 6.45 3.56
CA PHE A 227 -2.79 6.38 4.95
C PHE A 227 -3.35 7.53 5.78
N THR A 228 -3.84 7.21 6.97
CA THR A 228 -4.01 8.14 8.07
C THR A 228 -2.79 8.05 8.98
N LEU A 229 -2.13 9.17 9.26
CA LEU A 229 -0.92 9.22 10.09
C LEU A 229 -1.15 10.15 11.29
N ASP A 230 -0.99 9.61 12.49
CA ASP A 230 -0.92 10.38 13.73
C ASP A 230 0.52 10.86 13.96
N ASN A 231 0.82 12.09 13.54
CA ASN A 231 2.15 12.69 13.62
C ASN A 231 2.36 13.53 14.88
N GLY A 232 1.32 13.86 15.65
CA GLY A 232 1.44 14.73 16.82
C GLY A 232 1.99 16.13 16.46
N ASN A 233 2.90 16.65 17.27
CA ASN A 233 3.50 17.97 17.07
C ASN A 233 4.66 17.92 16.07
N VAL A 234 4.51 18.59 14.94
CA VAL A 234 5.52 18.64 13.88
C VAL A 234 6.19 20.01 13.85
N THR A 235 7.51 20.01 13.72
CA THR A 235 8.32 21.22 13.60
C THR A 235 9.15 21.19 12.34
N PHE A 236 9.17 22.30 11.61
CA PHE A 236 9.96 22.50 10.39
C PHE A 236 10.94 23.66 10.60
N THR A 237 12.13 23.51 10.05
CA THR A 237 13.04 24.63 9.80
C THR A 237 12.68 25.25 8.46
N ASN A 238 12.57 26.57 8.42
CA ASN A 238 12.16 27.31 7.24
C ASN A 238 13.36 28.04 6.63
N PHE A 239 13.47 28.01 5.31
CA PHE A 239 14.51 28.69 4.56
C PHE A 239 13.92 29.55 3.44
N VAL A 240 14.61 30.63 3.11
CA VAL A 240 14.42 31.39 1.87
C VAL A 240 15.75 31.38 1.15
N GLY A 241 15.78 30.83 -0.07
CA GLY A 241 17.04 30.44 -0.71
C GLY A 241 17.73 29.37 0.14
N ASP A 242 18.91 29.71 0.67
CA ASP A 242 19.70 28.85 1.57
C ASP A 242 19.85 29.45 2.98
N THR A 243 19.16 30.56 3.27
CA THR A 243 19.19 31.22 4.58
C THR A 243 18.07 30.68 5.45
N GLU A 244 18.41 30.19 6.65
CA GLU A 244 17.41 29.84 7.66
C GLU A 244 16.70 31.11 8.14
N VAL A 245 15.39 31.15 7.97
CA VAL A 245 14.56 32.31 8.32
C VAL A 245 13.68 32.04 9.54
N GLY A 246 13.67 30.82 10.08
CA GLY A 246 12.89 30.53 11.28
C GLY A 246 12.40 29.10 11.41
N THR A 247 11.41 28.93 12.28
CA THR A 247 10.82 27.62 12.61
C THR A 247 9.30 27.69 12.55
N LEU A 248 8.68 26.74 11.87
CA LEU A 248 7.23 26.54 11.82
C LEU A 248 6.82 25.34 12.67
N THR A 249 5.69 25.42 13.33
CA THR A 249 5.12 24.36 14.17
C THR A 249 3.67 24.11 13.79
N ILE A 250 3.31 22.83 13.67
CA ILE A 250 1.96 22.32 13.47
C ILE A 250 1.62 21.43 14.67
N PRO A 251 0.75 21.87 15.58
CA PRO A 251 0.38 21.06 16.74
C PRO A 251 -0.62 19.98 16.37
N ASN A 252 -0.50 18.80 17.00
CA ASN A 252 -1.47 17.69 16.92
C ASN A 252 -1.90 17.32 15.48
N LEU A 253 -0.95 17.25 14.57
CA LEU A 253 -1.17 16.91 13.17
C LEU A 253 -1.58 15.43 13.04
N VAL A 254 -2.79 15.22 12.55
CA VAL A 254 -3.25 13.92 12.05
C VAL A 254 -3.54 14.07 10.56
N LEU A 255 -2.68 13.51 9.71
CA LEU A 255 -2.87 13.53 8.26
C LEU A 255 -3.86 12.44 7.88
N LYS A 256 -4.97 12.82 7.26
CA LYS A 256 -5.97 11.89 6.69
C LYS A 256 -5.88 11.91 5.16
N PRO A 257 -6.34 10.87 4.44
CA PRO A 257 -6.44 10.90 2.98
C PRO A 257 -7.20 12.14 2.48
N GLY A 258 -6.67 12.81 1.46
CA GLY A 258 -7.20 14.06 0.91
C GLY A 258 -6.59 15.33 1.52
N ASP A 259 -7.34 16.43 1.47
CA ASP A 259 -6.88 17.74 1.93
C ASP A 259 -7.08 17.93 3.44
N ASN A 260 -6.00 18.27 4.15
CA ASN A 260 -6.01 18.51 5.59
C ASN A 260 -5.83 20.00 5.88
N VAL A 261 -6.86 20.64 6.42
CA VAL A 261 -6.82 22.05 6.83
C VAL A 261 -6.32 22.13 8.27
N VAL A 262 -5.14 22.73 8.47
CA VAL A 262 -4.48 22.80 9.78
C VAL A 262 -3.96 24.19 10.10
N ASN A 263 -3.94 24.51 11.39
CA ASN A 263 -3.36 25.76 11.87
C ASN A 263 -1.85 25.62 12.02
N ILE A 264 -1.14 26.65 11.58
CA ILE A 264 0.31 26.75 11.69
C ILE A 264 0.70 27.98 12.48
N THR A 265 1.82 27.87 13.19
CA THR A 265 2.47 29.00 13.83
C THR A 265 3.94 29.00 13.47
N ALA A 266 4.54 30.17 13.31
CA ALA A 266 5.95 30.28 13.01
C ALA A 266 6.61 31.43 13.77
N LYS A 267 7.90 31.24 14.04
CA LYS A 267 8.82 32.28 14.44
C LYS A 267 9.75 32.53 13.26
N MET A 268 9.70 33.73 12.70
CA MET A 268 10.49 34.10 11.53
C MET A 268 11.35 35.34 11.79
N ASP A 269 12.47 35.46 11.08
CA ASP A 269 13.25 36.69 11.02
C ASP A 269 12.51 37.72 10.15
N GLN A 270 11.64 38.51 10.79
CA GLN A 270 10.82 39.52 10.13
C GLN A 270 11.66 40.55 9.38
N LYS A 271 12.86 40.90 9.87
CA LYS A 271 13.72 41.87 9.20
C LYS A 271 14.20 41.28 7.88
N PHE A 272 14.71 40.05 7.92
CA PHE A 272 15.15 39.36 6.72
C PHE A 272 14.00 39.25 5.70
N ILE A 273 12.81 38.80 6.13
CA ILE A 273 11.65 38.65 5.24
C ILE A 273 11.21 39.98 4.62
N LEU A 274 11.17 41.07 5.39
CA LEU A 274 10.86 42.41 4.89
C LEU A 274 11.91 42.91 3.89
N ASP A 275 13.19 42.65 4.17
CA ASP A 275 14.27 43.02 3.26
C ASP A 275 14.21 42.20 1.96
N THR A 276 13.94 40.89 2.05
CA THR A 276 13.82 40.00 0.90
C THR A 276 12.61 40.33 0.02
N VAL A 277 11.43 40.58 0.61
CA VAL A 277 10.22 40.89 -0.18
C VAL A 277 10.37 42.21 -0.93
N GLY A 278 11.20 43.14 -0.44
CA GLY A 278 11.51 44.40 -1.12
C GLY A 278 12.54 44.31 -2.25
N GLN A 279 13.14 43.15 -2.51
CA GLN A 279 14.13 42.93 -3.57
C GLN A 279 13.53 42.23 -4.78
N GLU A 280 14.11 42.43 -5.97
CA GLU A 280 13.74 41.63 -7.14
C GLU A 280 14.16 40.15 -6.95
N PRO A 281 13.36 39.18 -7.43
CA PRO A 281 12.11 39.35 -8.16
C PRO A 281 10.86 39.51 -7.26
N TYR A 282 10.98 39.29 -5.95
CA TYR A 282 9.85 39.15 -5.03
C TYR A 282 9.04 40.44 -4.87
N CYS A 283 9.67 41.61 -4.98
CA CYS A 283 8.98 42.89 -4.87
C CYS A 283 7.95 43.16 -5.96
N LYS A 284 7.97 42.40 -7.07
CA LYS A 284 6.99 42.50 -8.16
C LYS A 284 5.70 41.74 -7.85
N THR A 285 5.78 40.63 -7.11
CA THR A 285 4.64 39.75 -6.84
C THR A 285 4.22 39.74 -5.37
N GLY A 286 5.12 40.10 -4.45
CA GLY A 286 4.94 39.91 -3.01
C GLY A 286 5.13 38.45 -2.54
N ILE A 287 5.40 37.52 -3.46
CA ILE A 287 5.44 36.08 -3.20
C ILE A 287 6.87 35.64 -2.94
N ILE A 288 7.10 34.98 -1.81
CA ILE A 288 8.39 34.38 -1.45
C ILE A 288 8.24 32.85 -1.40
N PRO A 289 9.12 32.08 -2.08
CA PRO A 289 9.16 30.63 -1.95
C PRO A 289 9.92 30.24 -0.67
N PHE A 290 9.20 29.67 0.28
CA PHE A 290 9.79 29.11 1.50
C PHE A 290 10.11 27.63 1.28
N LYS A 291 11.33 27.21 1.58
CA LYS A 291 11.69 25.80 1.69
C LYS A 291 11.50 25.36 3.14
N LEU A 292 10.74 24.30 3.36
CA LEU A 292 10.47 23.71 4.67
C LEU A 292 11.20 22.37 4.75
N LEU A 293 11.95 22.18 5.84
CA LEU A 293 12.66 20.93 6.13
C LEU A 293 12.23 20.43 7.51
N GLY A 294 11.77 19.18 7.58
CA GLY A 294 11.35 18.56 8.83
C GLY A 294 12.48 18.55 9.86
N LYS A 295 12.18 19.01 11.08
CA LYS A 295 13.15 19.11 12.18
C LYS A 295 12.85 18.10 13.28
N SER A 296 11.60 18.00 13.71
CA SER A 296 11.19 17.09 14.77
C SER A 296 9.71 16.73 14.69
N VAL A 297 9.38 15.56 15.19
CA VAL A 297 8.02 15.04 15.29
C VAL A 297 7.87 14.46 16.69
N VAL A 298 6.99 15.04 17.50
CA VAL A 298 6.79 14.63 18.89
C VAL A 298 5.33 14.27 19.09
N ASN A 299 5.05 13.02 19.44
CA ASN A 299 3.70 12.57 19.78
C ASN A 299 3.66 12.03 21.20
N HIS A 300 2.64 12.40 21.98
CA HIS A 300 2.51 12.02 23.39
C HIS A 300 3.75 12.27 24.28
N GLY A 301 4.59 13.26 23.92
CA GLY A 301 5.84 13.59 24.62
C GLY A 301 7.07 12.80 24.15
N GLU A 302 6.90 11.84 23.24
CA GLU A 302 7.95 10.99 22.69
C GLU A 302 8.40 11.46 21.31
N ASN A 303 9.70 11.32 21.01
CA ASN A 303 10.27 11.78 19.75
C ASN A 303 10.23 10.68 18.69
N LEU A 304 9.56 10.95 17.57
CA LEU A 304 9.33 9.98 16.49
C LEU A 304 10.36 10.19 15.38
N THR A 305 11.53 9.60 15.55
CA THR A 305 12.69 9.83 14.67
C THR A 305 12.44 9.39 13.22
N TYR A 306 11.65 8.34 13.00
CA TYR A 306 11.33 7.85 11.66
C TYR A 306 10.48 8.84 10.84
N PHE A 307 9.53 9.53 11.48
CA PHE A 307 8.76 10.60 10.82
C PHE A 307 9.61 11.85 10.65
N ALA A 308 10.41 12.23 11.65
CA ALA A 308 11.32 13.37 11.53
C ALA A 308 12.33 13.17 10.38
N ALA A 309 12.89 11.97 10.24
CA ALA A 309 13.81 11.63 9.16
C ALA A 309 13.14 11.70 7.78
N ALA A 310 11.89 11.24 7.66
CA ALA A 310 11.13 11.34 6.42
C ALA A 310 10.90 12.80 6.00
N LEU A 311 10.36 13.61 6.92
CA LEU A 311 10.11 15.04 6.68
C LEU A 311 11.40 15.85 6.47
N GLY A 312 12.52 15.40 7.04
CA GLY A 312 13.85 16.00 6.89
C GLY A 312 14.66 15.47 5.71
N SER A 313 14.10 14.55 4.90
CA SER A 313 14.85 13.93 3.80
C SER A 313 14.87 14.76 2.51
N SER A 314 13.99 15.76 2.40
CA SER A 314 13.87 16.62 1.23
C SER A 314 13.19 17.94 1.59
N ASN A 315 13.45 18.99 0.79
CA ASN A 315 12.82 20.30 1.00
C ASN A 315 11.45 20.35 0.33
N GLN A 316 10.43 20.74 1.09
CA GLN A 316 9.14 21.11 0.54
C GLN A 316 9.11 22.62 0.25
N THR A 317 8.83 23.04 -0.98
CA THR A 317 8.71 24.47 -1.31
C THR A 317 7.25 24.91 -1.27
N VAL A 318 6.95 25.96 -0.52
CA VAL A 318 5.62 26.57 -0.40
C VAL A 318 5.73 28.05 -0.74
N GLU A 319 4.95 28.48 -1.71
CA GLU A 319 4.85 29.90 -2.08
C GLU A 319 3.90 30.62 -1.13
N ILE A 320 4.38 31.70 -0.51
CA ILE A 320 3.59 32.50 0.42
C ILE A 320 3.58 33.96 -0.07
N ASP A 321 2.38 34.52 -0.24
CA ASP A 321 2.17 35.92 -0.61
C ASP A 321 2.35 36.84 0.61
N ILE A 322 3.60 37.11 0.95
CA ILE A 322 3.98 38.01 2.03
C ILE A 322 3.49 39.44 1.76
N GLY A 323 3.48 39.87 0.49
CA GLY A 323 2.99 41.20 0.12
C GLY A 323 1.52 41.40 0.45
N ALA A 324 0.66 40.43 0.12
CA ALA A 324 -0.75 40.48 0.46
C ALA A 324 -0.97 40.46 1.98
N ILE A 325 -0.21 39.66 2.72
CA ILE A 325 -0.31 39.58 4.18
C ILE A 325 0.09 40.92 4.84
N LEU A 326 1.21 41.51 4.42
CA LEU A 326 1.65 42.82 4.93
C LEU A 326 0.64 43.94 4.64
N LYS A 327 0.05 43.92 3.44
CA LYS A 327 -0.99 44.89 3.07
C LYS A 327 -2.26 44.71 3.91
N LYS A 328 -2.68 43.46 4.14
CA LYS A 328 -3.87 43.12 4.94
C LYS A 328 -3.70 43.50 6.41
N ASP A 329 -2.59 43.13 7.03
CA ASP A 329 -2.43 43.23 8.49
C ASP A 329 -1.94 44.59 8.95
N ILE A 330 -1.06 45.26 8.19
CA ILE A 330 -0.42 46.51 8.61
C ILE A 330 -0.49 47.63 7.55
N GLY A 331 -1.20 47.43 6.44
CA GLY A 331 -1.35 48.43 5.38
C GLY A 331 -0.06 48.72 4.60
N TYR A 332 0.96 47.87 4.71
CA TYR A 332 2.23 48.06 4.03
C TYR A 332 2.19 47.53 2.60
N GLU A 333 2.44 48.39 1.62
CA GLU A 333 2.57 47.99 0.22
C GLU A 333 4.05 47.76 -0.14
N VAL A 334 4.37 46.54 -0.54
CA VAL A 334 5.70 46.15 -1.00
C VAL A 334 6.07 46.94 -2.26
N LYS A 335 7.28 47.50 -2.28
CA LYS A 335 7.87 48.18 -3.45
C LYS A 335 9.28 47.66 -3.67
N CYS A 336 9.69 47.58 -4.92
CA CYS A 336 11.08 47.28 -5.26
C CYS A 336 11.98 48.41 -4.76
N LYS A 337 12.99 48.07 -3.96
CA LYS A 337 14.06 49.01 -3.61
C LYS A 337 14.69 49.49 -4.92
N SER A 338 14.72 50.80 -5.14
CA SER A 338 15.48 51.40 -6.22
C SER A 338 16.97 51.27 -5.87
N ASP A 339 17.78 50.78 -6.80
CA ASP A 339 19.24 50.68 -6.65
C ASP A 339 19.91 52.02 -6.27
#